data_AF-A0A9D8SLN9-F1
#
_entry.id   AF-A0A9D8SLN9-F1
#
_cell.length_a   1.000
_cell.length_b   1.000
_cell.length_c   1.000
_cell.angle_alpha   90.00
_cell.angle_beta   90.00
_cell.angle_gamma   90.00
#
_symmetry.space_group_name_H-M   'P 1'
#
loop_
_entity.id
_entity.type
_entity.pdbx_description
1 polymer ?
#
loop_
_entity_poly.entity_id
_entity_poly.type
_entity_poly.pdbx_seq_one_letter_code
_entity_poly.pdbx_strand_id
1 'polypeptide(L)'
;EFLSLAPRKMVDQLNENPTIAKALPQDWMQIFLVRSSCSCGMFYSEDELHSDIPTRKNRELLRRKYEKRNWSPARIERALASRFANSQNTDAPQNDRQAGFEPKVRELIAKFAKKHHPISILVHFYSGSLVSEKFTIEKRLTLSASEFTSTDRASQRDVLYTIVPDGN
;
A
#
# COMPACT_ATOMS: atom_id res chain seq x y z
N GLU A 1 7.72 0.80 12.91
CA GLU A 1 6.53 -0.01 13.24
C GLU A 1 6.61 -1.31 12.46
N PHE A 2 6.28 -2.42 13.12
CA PHE A 2 6.32 -3.75 12.53
C PHE A 2 5.00 -4.06 11.83
N LEU A 3 5.04 -4.96 10.84
CA LEU A 3 3.84 -5.56 10.26
C LEU A 3 3.14 -6.39 11.34
N SER A 4 1.81 -6.34 11.38
CA SER A 4 1.00 -7.15 12.30
C SER A 4 -0.08 -7.88 11.52
N LEU A 5 -0.60 -8.95 12.11
CA LEU A 5 -1.81 -9.60 11.60
C LEU A 5 -2.98 -8.61 11.64
N ALA A 6 -3.85 -8.69 10.63
CA ALA A 6 -5.08 -7.94 10.61
C ALA A 6 -5.96 -8.27 11.83
N PRO A 7 -6.74 -7.31 12.35
CA PRO A 7 -7.70 -7.59 13.42
C PRO A 7 -8.65 -8.72 13.03
N ARG A 8 -8.96 -9.63 13.97
CA ARG A 8 -9.80 -10.81 13.70
C ARG A 8 -11.10 -10.47 12.95
N LYS A 9 -11.79 -9.42 13.37
CA LYS A 9 -13.01 -8.95 12.71
C LYS A 9 -12.82 -8.63 11.22
N MET A 10 -11.68 -8.03 10.85
CA MET A 10 -11.35 -7.73 9.45
C MET A 10 -11.05 -9.03 8.68
N VAL A 11 -10.32 -9.96 9.30
CA VAL A 11 -10.05 -11.29 8.73
C VAL A 11 -11.36 -12.04 8.45
N ASP A 12 -12.29 -12.06 9.40
CA ASP A 12 -13.59 -12.72 9.26
C ASP A 12 -14.36 -12.12 8.08
N GLN A 13 -14.43 -10.79 7.98
CA GLN A 13 -15.10 -10.10 6.86
C GLN A 13 -14.47 -10.38 5.49
N LEU A 14 -13.14 -10.47 5.42
CA LEU A 14 -12.44 -10.79 4.17
C LEU A 14 -12.67 -12.25 3.76
N ASN A 15 -12.67 -13.18 4.72
CA ASN A 15 -12.98 -14.58 4.47
C ASN A 15 -14.43 -14.80 4.00
N GLU A 16 -15.36 -13.94 4.43
CA GLU A 16 -16.76 -13.94 3.96
C GLU A 16 -16.89 -13.41 2.51
N ASN A 17 -15.88 -12.73 1.96
CA ASN A 17 -15.96 -12.18 0.62
C ASN A 17 -15.81 -13.30 -0.44
N PRO A 18 -16.87 -13.59 -1.23
CA PRO A 18 -16.84 -14.68 -2.21
C PRO A 18 -15.85 -14.42 -3.36
N THR A 19 -15.46 -13.17 -3.57
CA THR A 19 -14.48 -12.77 -4.59
C THR A 19 -13.08 -13.17 -4.16
N ILE A 20 -12.71 -12.94 -2.89
CA ILE A 20 -11.41 -13.35 -2.34
C ILE A 20 -11.27 -14.87 -2.39
N ALA A 21 -12.31 -15.58 -1.94
CA ALA A 21 -12.33 -17.04 -1.98
C ALA A 21 -12.09 -17.57 -3.40
N LYS A 22 -12.73 -16.99 -4.42
CA LYS A 22 -12.52 -17.40 -5.82
C LYS A 22 -11.16 -16.98 -6.40
N ALA A 23 -10.63 -15.85 -5.93
CA ALA A 23 -9.42 -15.25 -6.45
C ALA A 23 -8.15 -16.01 -6.02
N LEU A 24 -8.11 -16.45 -4.76
CA LEU A 24 -6.94 -17.04 -4.12
C LEU A 24 -6.89 -18.57 -4.28
N PRO A 25 -5.68 -19.16 -4.30
CA PRO A 25 -5.53 -20.62 -4.25
C PRO A 25 -6.17 -21.22 -2.99
N GLN A 26 -6.93 -22.30 -3.15
CA GLN A 26 -7.72 -22.92 -2.07
C GLN A 26 -6.88 -23.78 -1.11
N ASP A 27 -5.75 -24.27 -1.58
CA ASP A 27 -4.79 -25.10 -0.85
C ASP A 27 -3.75 -24.27 -0.06
N TRP A 28 -3.90 -22.94 -0.05
CA TRP A 28 -2.93 -22.03 0.55
C TRP A 28 -3.43 -21.46 1.87
N MET A 29 -2.52 -21.27 2.81
CA MET A 29 -2.79 -20.53 4.03
C MET A 29 -2.92 -19.03 3.73
N GLN A 30 -4.08 -18.46 4.04
CA GLN A 30 -4.34 -17.04 3.87
C GLN A 30 -3.89 -16.27 5.12
N ILE A 31 -3.08 -15.23 4.90
CA ILE A 31 -2.61 -14.35 5.96
C ILE A 31 -2.91 -12.91 5.55
N PHE A 32 -3.65 -12.20 6.40
CA PHE A 32 -3.96 -10.79 6.20
C PHE A 32 -3.02 -9.94 7.05
N LEU A 33 -2.26 -9.08 6.39
CA LEU A 33 -1.29 -8.20 7.04
C LEU A 33 -1.79 -6.75 7.04
N VAL A 34 -1.62 -6.06 8.16
CA VAL A 34 -1.86 -4.61 8.29
C VAL A 34 -0.64 -3.94 8.90
N ARG A 35 -0.52 -2.63 8.68
CA ARG A 35 0.39 -1.78 9.45
C ARG A 35 -0.46 -0.81 10.26
N SER A 36 -0.32 -0.86 11.58
CA SER A 36 -1.19 -0.21 12.56
C SER A 36 -2.68 -0.56 12.36
N SER A 37 -3.41 0.20 11.57
CA SER A 37 -4.85 0.00 11.31
C SER A 37 -5.23 -0.12 9.83
N CYS A 38 -4.28 0.01 8.89
CA CYS A 38 -4.53 -0.18 7.45
C CYS A 38 -3.34 -0.88 6.77
N SER A 39 -3.58 -1.69 5.74
CA SER A 39 -2.54 -2.17 4.82
C SER A 39 -1.92 -1.05 3.97
N CYS A 40 -2.57 0.12 3.90
CA CYS A 40 -2.11 1.33 3.21
C CYS A 40 -0.64 1.67 3.49
N GLY A 41 -0.16 1.46 4.73
CA GLY A 41 1.22 1.77 5.12
C GLY A 41 2.27 0.76 4.62
N MET A 42 1.88 -0.22 3.82
CA MET A 42 2.77 -1.16 3.13
C MET A 42 3.13 -0.71 1.71
N PHE A 43 2.52 0.37 1.25
CA PHE A 43 2.71 0.92 -0.07
C PHE A 43 3.27 2.34 0.06
N TYR A 44 4.06 2.77 -0.93
CA TYR A 44 4.41 4.18 -1.08
C TYR A 44 3.54 4.80 -2.18
N SER A 45 3.26 6.09 -2.08
CA SER A 45 2.68 6.84 -3.20
C SER A 45 3.75 7.22 -4.22
N GLU A 46 3.39 7.40 -5.50
CA GLU A 46 4.29 8.01 -6.50
C GLU A 46 4.81 9.37 -5.98
N ASP A 47 3.95 10.10 -5.27
CA ASP A 47 4.22 11.35 -4.58
C ASP A 47 5.29 11.25 -3.47
N GLU A 48 5.56 10.05 -2.94
CA GLU A 48 6.63 9.81 -1.94
C GLU A 48 7.97 9.48 -2.61
N LEU A 49 7.95 8.92 -3.83
CA LEU A 49 9.15 8.70 -4.63
C LEU A 49 9.66 10.01 -5.25
N HIS A 50 8.72 10.90 -5.61
CA HIS A 50 8.97 12.29 -5.99
C HIS A 50 8.73 13.20 -4.78
N SER A 51 9.68 13.22 -3.85
CA SER A 51 9.65 13.82 -2.51
C SER A 51 9.22 15.30 -2.36
N ASP A 52 8.73 15.95 -3.41
CA ASP A 52 8.28 17.34 -3.42
C ASP A 52 6.76 17.50 -3.48
N ILE A 53 5.96 16.43 -3.64
CA ILE A 53 4.50 16.56 -3.71
C ILE A 53 3.88 16.59 -2.30
N PRO A 54 3.24 17.70 -1.88
CA PRO A 54 2.80 17.86 -0.50
C PRO A 54 1.49 17.10 -0.21
N THR A 55 1.52 16.13 0.72
CA THR A 55 0.32 15.39 1.18
C THR A 55 -0.42 16.09 2.35
N ARG A 56 -1.68 15.71 2.60
CA ARG A 56 -2.46 16.23 3.74
C ARG A 56 -1.81 15.92 5.11
N LYS A 57 -1.15 14.76 5.26
CA LYS A 57 -0.34 14.44 6.46
C LYS A 57 0.88 15.35 6.57
N ASN A 58 1.53 15.68 5.44
CA ASN A 58 2.62 16.65 5.41
C ASN A 58 2.15 18.06 5.81
N ARG A 59 0.90 18.44 5.50
CA ARG A 59 0.34 19.75 5.90
C ARG A 59 0.31 19.91 7.42
N GLU A 60 -0.19 18.89 8.14
CA GLU A 60 -0.30 18.93 9.60
C GLU A 60 1.06 18.85 10.30
N LEU A 61 1.98 18.01 9.79
CA LEU A 61 3.36 17.95 10.30
C LEU A 61 4.11 19.26 10.09
N LEU A 62 3.94 19.90 8.93
CA LEU A 62 4.53 21.21 8.64
C LEU A 62 3.91 22.31 9.50
N ARG A 63 2.59 22.29 9.70
CA ARG A 63 1.90 23.21 10.61
C ARG A 63 2.53 23.16 12.00
N ARG A 64 2.61 21.96 12.60
CA ARG A 64 3.25 21.76 13.92
C ARG A 64 4.71 22.19 13.94
N LYS A 65 5.46 21.98 12.85
CA LYS A 65 6.86 22.43 12.72
C LYS A 65 6.97 23.96 12.71
N TYR A 66 6.05 24.67 12.05
CA TYR A 66 6.05 26.13 12.03
C TYR A 66 5.52 26.73 13.35
N GLU A 67 4.55 26.09 13.99
CA GLU A 67 4.09 26.45 15.34
C GLU A 67 5.24 26.36 16.35
N LYS A 68 6.02 25.27 16.31
CA LYS A 68 7.25 25.13 17.14
C LYS A 68 8.32 26.19 16.87
N ARG A 69 8.25 26.89 15.74
CA ARG A 69 9.15 28.01 15.38
C ARG A 69 8.57 29.37 15.75
N ASN A 70 7.47 29.42 16.52
CA ASN A 70 6.75 30.63 16.89
C ASN A 70 6.33 31.49 15.68
N TRP A 71 5.99 30.85 14.55
CA TRP A 71 5.42 31.57 13.43
C TRP A 71 3.98 32.01 13.75
N SER A 72 3.60 33.21 13.35
CA SER A 72 2.22 33.67 13.49
C SER A 72 1.29 32.82 12.60
N PRO A 73 0.02 32.62 13.00
CA PRO A 73 -0.94 31.84 12.22
C PRO A 73 -1.04 32.30 10.75
N ALA A 74 -1.03 33.62 10.53
CA ALA A 74 -1.07 34.20 9.18
C ALA A 74 0.18 33.93 8.33
N ARG A 75 1.35 33.69 8.97
CA ARG A 75 2.59 33.31 8.27
C ARG A 75 2.59 31.82 7.93
N ILE A 76 2.03 30.99 8.82
CA ILE A 76 1.87 29.55 8.62
C ILE A 76 0.93 29.28 7.44
N GLU A 77 -0.26 29.89 7.42
CA GLU A 77 -1.22 29.67 6.34
C GLU A 77 -0.70 30.15 4.99
N ARG A 78 0.03 31.27 4.93
CA ARG A 78 0.70 31.72 3.68
C ARG A 78 1.76 30.74 3.20
N ALA A 79 2.57 30.20 4.10
CA ALA A 79 3.60 29.22 3.75
C ALA A 79 3.01 27.87 3.30
N LEU A 80 1.91 27.43 3.93
CA LEU A 80 1.17 26.24 3.50
C LEU A 80 0.47 26.49 2.17
N ALA A 81 -0.22 27.62 1.99
CA ALA A 81 -0.87 27.97 0.72
C ALA A 81 0.13 27.98 -0.44
N SER A 82 1.30 28.62 -0.27
CA SER A 82 2.35 28.65 -1.29
C SER A 82 2.89 27.27 -1.65
N ARG A 83 2.94 26.34 -0.69
CA ARG A 83 3.48 25.00 -0.91
C ARG A 83 2.46 24.07 -1.56
N PHE A 84 1.17 24.23 -1.26
CA PHE A 84 0.09 23.35 -1.72
C PHE A 84 -0.73 23.93 -2.89
N ALA A 85 -0.44 25.16 -3.35
CA ALA A 85 -1.18 25.80 -4.46
C ALA A 85 -1.14 24.99 -5.78
N ASN A 86 -0.07 24.21 -6.01
CA ASN A 86 0.06 23.40 -7.23
C ASN A 86 -0.55 22.00 -7.13
N SER A 87 -0.98 21.55 -5.93
CA SER A 87 -1.53 20.20 -5.75
C SER A 87 -3.05 20.10 -5.97
N GLN A 88 -3.74 21.22 -6.19
CA GLN A 88 -5.21 21.26 -6.34
C GLN A 88 -5.72 20.80 -7.71
N ASN A 89 -4.86 20.58 -8.71
CA ASN A 89 -5.26 20.15 -10.07
C ASN A 89 -5.22 18.64 -10.30
N THR A 90 -5.19 17.83 -9.23
CA THR A 90 -5.14 16.37 -9.41
C THR A 90 -6.37 15.73 -8.78
N ASP A 91 -7.49 15.82 -9.49
CA ASP A 91 -8.73 15.08 -9.24
C ASP A 91 -8.62 13.56 -9.52
N ALA A 92 -7.41 13.06 -9.82
CA ALA A 92 -7.18 11.63 -9.86
C ALA A 92 -7.43 11.06 -8.46
N PRO A 93 -8.35 10.09 -8.31
CA PRO A 93 -8.69 9.51 -7.01
C PRO A 93 -7.41 9.08 -6.30
N GLN A 94 -7.22 9.49 -5.05
CA GLN A 94 -6.01 9.23 -4.25
C GLN A 94 -5.62 7.75 -4.21
N ASN A 95 -6.54 6.84 -4.54
CA ASN A 95 -6.33 5.39 -4.51
C ASN A 95 -5.52 4.86 -5.71
N ASP A 96 -5.39 5.61 -6.81
CA ASP A 96 -4.67 5.14 -8.01
C ASP A 96 -3.18 5.55 -8.02
N ARG A 97 -2.68 6.22 -6.97
CA ARG A 97 -1.29 6.76 -6.91
C ARG A 97 -0.32 5.91 -6.09
N GLN A 98 -0.67 4.67 -5.72
CA GLN A 98 0.27 3.80 -5.01
C GLN A 98 1.23 3.15 -6.00
N ALA A 99 2.51 3.46 -5.82
CA ALA A 99 3.56 3.23 -6.79
C ALA A 99 4.37 1.97 -6.53
N GLY A 100 3.95 1.14 -5.56
CA GLY A 100 4.67 -0.08 -5.19
C GLY A 100 4.62 -0.40 -3.72
N PHE A 101 5.03 -1.64 -3.40
CA PHE A 101 5.32 -2.05 -2.03
C PHE A 101 6.53 -1.29 -1.48
N GLU A 102 6.42 -0.80 -0.25
CA GLU A 102 7.53 -0.20 0.52
C GLU A 102 8.77 -1.11 0.45
N PRO A 103 9.98 -0.57 0.20
CA PRO A 103 11.17 -1.40 -0.01
C PRO A 103 11.41 -2.44 1.07
N LYS A 104 11.21 -2.10 2.35
CA LYS A 104 11.37 -3.05 3.47
C LYS A 104 10.32 -4.16 3.47
N VAL A 105 9.08 -3.85 3.07
CA VAL A 105 8.02 -4.85 2.92
C VAL A 105 8.37 -5.80 1.78
N ARG A 106 8.83 -5.25 0.65
CA ARG A 106 9.27 -6.02 -0.51
C ARG A 106 10.43 -6.96 -0.17
N GLU A 107 11.45 -6.46 0.52
CA GLU A 107 12.59 -7.26 0.99
C GLU A 107 12.15 -8.38 1.94
N LEU A 108 11.25 -8.09 2.88
CA LEU A 108 10.75 -9.08 3.83
C LEU A 108 10.01 -10.22 3.12
N ILE A 109 9.10 -9.87 2.21
CA ILE A 109 8.35 -10.83 1.40
C ILE A 109 9.31 -11.69 0.58
N ALA A 110 10.26 -11.07 -0.14
CA ALA A 110 11.23 -11.80 -0.95
C ALA A 110 12.08 -12.74 -0.10
N LYS A 111 12.55 -12.29 1.07
CA LYS A 111 13.32 -13.11 2.00
C LYS A 111 12.52 -14.31 2.51
N PHE A 112 11.23 -14.13 2.78
CA PHE A 112 10.36 -15.23 3.17
C PHE A 112 10.16 -16.22 2.01
N ALA A 113 9.90 -15.73 0.80
CA ALA A 113 9.71 -16.55 -0.39
C ALA A 113 10.95 -17.39 -0.72
N LYS A 114 12.16 -16.82 -0.58
CA LYS A 114 13.43 -17.55 -0.76
C LYS A 114 13.61 -18.70 0.22
N LYS A 115 13.11 -18.57 1.46
CA LYS A 115 13.45 -19.50 2.56
C LYS A 115 12.45 -20.63 2.74
N HIS A 116 11.17 -20.39 2.46
CA HIS A 116 10.10 -21.28 2.89
C HIS A 116 9.33 -21.86 1.71
N HIS A 117 8.49 -21.04 1.07
CA HIS A 117 7.57 -21.45 0.01
C HIS A 117 7.20 -20.26 -0.85
N PRO A 118 6.63 -20.50 -2.05
CA PRO A 118 6.01 -19.44 -2.84
C PRO A 118 4.98 -18.62 -2.05
N ILE A 119 4.93 -17.31 -2.28
CA ILE A 119 3.96 -16.40 -1.66
C ILE A 119 3.07 -15.82 -2.73
N SER A 120 1.75 -15.83 -2.53
CA SER A 120 0.80 -15.14 -3.41
C SER A 120 0.29 -13.89 -2.71
N ILE A 121 0.36 -12.74 -3.38
CA ILE A 121 -0.03 -11.44 -2.86
C ILE A 121 -1.06 -10.82 -3.78
N LEU A 122 -2.22 -10.54 -3.21
CA LEU A 122 -3.29 -9.79 -3.86
C LEU A 122 -3.37 -8.40 -3.22
N VAL A 123 -3.39 -7.36 -4.06
CA VAL A 123 -3.61 -5.98 -3.62
C VAL A 123 -4.93 -5.50 -4.19
N HIS A 124 -5.88 -5.18 -3.30
CA HIS A 124 -7.16 -4.59 -3.68
C HIS A 124 -7.46 -3.36 -2.81
N PHE A 125 -7.88 -2.28 -3.44
CA PHE A 125 -8.24 -1.03 -2.77
C PHE A 125 -9.75 -0.98 -2.58
N TYR A 126 -10.22 -1.49 -1.44
CA TYR A 126 -11.62 -1.42 -1.06
C TYR A 126 -12.10 0.02 -0.92
N SER A 127 -13.17 0.35 -1.64
CA SER A 127 -13.87 1.63 -1.57
C SER A 127 -15.18 1.54 -0.77
N GLY A 128 -15.60 0.33 -0.42
CA GLY A 128 -16.82 0.01 0.29
C GLY A 128 -16.65 -1.17 1.24
N SER A 129 -17.57 -2.13 1.16
CA SER A 129 -17.67 -3.23 2.13
C SER A 129 -16.67 -4.34 1.82
N LEU A 130 -15.85 -4.70 2.82
CA LEU A 130 -14.93 -5.84 2.71
C LEU A 130 -15.64 -7.16 2.38
N VAL A 131 -16.91 -7.31 2.76
CA VAL A 131 -17.69 -8.54 2.57
C VAL A 131 -18.31 -8.63 1.17
N SER A 132 -18.83 -7.51 0.66
CA SER A 132 -19.70 -7.51 -0.53
C SER A 132 -19.10 -6.81 -1.75
N GLU A 133 -18.01 -6.05 -1.58
CA GLU A 133 -17.31 -5.42 -2.70
C GLU A 133 -16.71 -6.51 -3.60
N LYS A 134 -16.99 -6.38 -4.89
CA LYS A 134 -16.53 -7.28 -5.93
C LYS A 134 -15.36 -6.63 -6.65
N PHE A 135 -14.38 -7.46 -7.00
CA PHE A 135 -13.26 -7.10 -7.84
C PHE A 135 -12.96 -8.24 -8.80
N THR A 136 -12.18 -7.97 -9.84
CA THR A 136 -11.77 -8.97 -10.81
C THR A 136 -10.26 -8.94 -10.87
N ILE A 137 -9.61 -10.10 -10.80
CA ILE A 137 -8.17 -10.15 -11.01
C ILE A 137 -7.88 -9.77 -12.47
N GLU A 138 -7.24 -8.62 -12.66
CA GLU A 138 -6.86 -8.12 -13.99
C GLU A 138 -5.68 -8.90 -14.55
N LYS A 139 -4.75 -9.31 -13.68
CA LYS A 139 -3.52 -10.00 -14.09
C LYS A 139 -3.01 -10.94 -13.00
N ARG A 140 -2.39 -12.04 -13.44
CA ARG A 140 -1.60 -12.94 -12.60
C ARG A 140 -0.14 -12.87 -13.05
N LEU A 141 0.76 -12.59 -12.14
CA LEU A 141 2.19 -12.45 -12.42
C LEU A 141 2.98 -13.38 -11.51
N THR A 142 3.82 -14.23 -12.09
CA THR A 142 4.81 -14.99 -11.34
C THR A 142 6.16 -14.29 -11.46
N LEU A 143 6.81 -14.04 -10.33
CA LEU A 143 8.12 -13.40 -10.25
C LEU A 143 9.04 -14.25 -9.36
N SER A 144 10.31 -14.37 -9.71
CA SER A 144 11.32 -14.81 -8.74
C SER A 144 11.46 -13.78 -7.62
N ALA A 145 11.98 -14.22 -6.48
CA ALA A 145 12.20 -13.33 -5.34
C ALA A 145 13.15 -12.17 -5.70
N SER A 146 14.16 -12.40 -6.54
CA SER A 146 15.07 -11.36 -7.02
C SER A 146 14.38 -10.39 -7.98
N GLU A 147 13.59 -10.89 -8.93
CA GLU A 147 12.76 -10.03 -9.79
C GLU A 147 11.79 -9.20 -8.97
N PHE A 148 11.15 -9.78 -7.96
CA PHE A 148 10.22 -9.05 -7.09
C PHE A 148 10.92 -7.90 -6.37
N THR A 149 12.17 -8.07 -5.89
CA THR A 149 12.93 -6.99 -5.24
C THR A 149 13.42 -5.92 -6.20
N SER A 150 13.86 -6.29 -7.40
CA SER A 150 14.44 -5.37 -8.39
C SER A 150 13.40 -4.62 -9.20
N THR A 151 12.17 -5.13 -9.24
CA THR A 151 11.08 -4.57 -10.01
C THR A 151 10.57 -3.28 -9.39
N ASP A 152 10.76 -2.15 -10.05
CA ASP A 152 10.10 -0.87 -9.71
C ASP A 152 8.64 -0.81 -10.17
N ARG A 153 8.04 -1.95 -10.55
CA ARG A 153 6.63 -1.96 -10.94
C ARG A 153 5.81 -1.63 -9.72
N ALA A 154 5.00 -0.59 -9.88
CA ALA A 154 3.89 -0.33 -9.00
C ALA A 154 3.09 -1.60 -8.74
N SER A 155 2.72 -1.79 -7.47
CA SER A 155 1.74 -2.77 -7.06
C SER A 155 0.43 -2.37 -7.74
N GLN A 156 0.13 -3.03 -8.83
CA GLN A 156 -1.06 -2.77 -9.60
C GLN A 156 -2.26 -3.26 -8.80
N ARG A 157 -3.33 -2.47 -8.81
CA ARG A 157 -4.61 -2.86 -8.23
C ARG A 157 -5.09 -4.13 -8.93
N ASP A 158 -5.68 -5.04 -8.16
CA ASP A 158 -6.32 -6.24 -8.67
C ASP A 158 -5.38 -7.20 -9.43
N VAL A 159 -4.07 -7.11 -9.15
CA VAL A 159 -3.07 -8.04 -9.65
C VAL A 159 -2.68 -9.02 -8.55
N LEU A 160 -2.65 -10.30 -8.93
CA LEU A 160 -2.14 -11.37 -8.06
C LEU A 160 -0.69 -11.66 -8.43
N TYR A 161 0.22 -11.37 -7.51
CA TYR A 161 1.65 -11.65 -7.63
C TYR A 161 1.98 -12.98 -6.93
N THR A 162 2.51 -13.96 -7.65
CA THR A 162 3.10 -15.17 -7.08
C THR A 162 4.61 -15.04 -7.08
N ILE A 163 5.20 -14.98 -5.91
CA ILE A 163 6.63 -14.80 -5.70
C ILE A 163 7.22 -16.16 -5.38
N VAL A 164 8.06 -16.68 -6.26
CA VAL A 164 8.70 -17.99 -6.11
C VAL A 164 10.15 -17.80 -5.65
N PRO A 165 10.77 -18.82 -5.02
CA PRO A 165 12.22 -18.81 -4.81
C PRO A 165 12.96 -18.53 -6.12
N ASP A 166 14.13 -17.89 -6.03
CA ASP A 166 15.04 -17.83 -7.18
C ASP A 166 15.34 -19.29 -7.61
N GLY A 167 15.31 -19.56 -8.91
CA GLY A 167 15.60 -20.91 -9.40
C GLY A 167 16.95 -21.39 -8.86
N ASN A 168 16.96 -22.60 -8.29
CA ASN A 168 18.20 -23.35 -8.09
C ASN A 168 18.79 -23.73 -9.45
#